data_AF-A0A157ZWQ4-F1
#
_entry.id   AF-A0A157ZWQ4-F1
#
_cell.length_a   1.000
_cell.length_b   1.000
_cell.length_c   1.000
_cell.angle_alpha   90.00
_cell.angle_beta   90.00
_cell.angle_gamma   90.00
#
_symmetry.space_group_name_H-M   'P 1'
#
loop_
_entity.id
_entity.type
_entity.pdbx_description
1 polymer ?
#
loop_
_entity_poly.entity_id
_entity_poly.type
_entity_poly.pdbx_seq_one_letter_code
_entity_poly.pdbx_strand_id
1 'polypeptide(L)'
;MSHTNLAVRAAIPRAHARPDARPAYEDSTMHITFADAAPVYDGDDLAVHFSALVDSEPVVCSITAEALEDHFGAKSSREDDLLVAFAHGTARIRAVCAEALDENGGRAVVLRSGLFRVAGMEPE
;
A
#
# COMPACT_ATOMS: atom_id res chain seq x y z
N MET A 1 23.68 -64.38 -44.23
CA MET A 1 22.30 -63.94 -43.90
C MET A 1 22.44 -62.68 -43.06
N SER A 2 22.68 -61.52 -43.67
CA SER A 2 21.66 -60.53 -44.08
C SER A 2 20.58 -60.32 -43.02
N HIS A 3 20.63 -59.17 -42.34
CA HIS A 3 19.62 -58.09 -42.34
C HIS A 3 20.04 -57.08 -41.22
N THR A 4 20.37 -55.83 -41.56
CA THR A 4 19.47 -54.66 -41.50
C THR A 4 19.19 -54.27 -40.03
N ASN A 5 19.47 -53.07 -39.49
CA ASN A 5 19.25 -51.75 -40.06
C ASN A 5 20.03 -50.65 -39.34
N LEU A 6 20.31 -49.62 -40.12
CA LEU A 6 20.77 -48.28 -39.79
C LEU A 6 19.71 -47.55 -38.95
N ALA A 7 20.07 -47.03 -37.78
CA ALA A 7 19.25 -46.05 -37.05
C ALA A 7 20.02 -44.75 -36.89
N VAL A 8 19.50 -43.74 -37.57
CA VAL A 8 19.95 -42.36 -37.67
C VAL A 8 20.10 -41.70 -36.29
N ARG A 9 21.26 -41.04 -36.09
CA ARG A 9 21.49 -40.09 -34.99
C ARG A 9 20.48 -38.95 -35.12
N ALA A 10 19.50 -38.91 -34.22
CA ALA A 10 18.67 -37.73 -34.03
C ALA A 10 19.44 -36.71 -33.19
N ALA A 11 19.62 -35.52 -33.75
CA ALA A 11 20.18 -34.37 -33.08
C ALA A 11 19.29 -33.96 -31.89
N ILE A 12 19.90 -33.67 -30.75
CA ILE A 12 19.27 -33.06 -29.58
C ILE A 12 19.11 -31.57 -29.88
N PRO A 13 17.90 -30.98 -29.89
CA PRO A 13 17.77 -29.54 -29.84
C PRO A 13 17.43 -29.06 -28.42
N ARG A 14 18.17 -28.02 -28.06
CA ARG A 14 17.79 -26.88 -27.20
C ARG A 14 17.80 -27.08 -25.68
N ALA A 15 18.88 -26.56 -25.12
CA ALA A 15 18.85 -25.78 -23.91
C ALA A 15 17.64 -24.82 -23.89
N HIS A 16 16.78 -24.96 -22.90
CA HIS A 16 16.14 -23.87 -22.18
C HIS A 16 15.74 -24.43 -20.80
N ALA A 17 16.65 -24.34 -19.83
CA ALA A 17 16.26 -24.33 -18.43
C ALA A 17 15.31 -23.13 -18.27
N ARG A 18 14.00 -23.38 -18.21
CA ARG A 18 13.04 -22.35 -17.81
C ARG A 18 13.25 -22.13 -16.32
N PRO A 19 13.46 -20.87 -15.87
CA PRO A 19 13.61 -20.57 -14.47
C PRO A 19 12.34 -20.99 -13.74
N ASP A 20 12.55 -21.54 -12.56
CA ASP A 20 11.56 -21.87 -11.54
C ASP A 20 10.40 -20.88 -11.59
N ALA A 21 9.21 -21.38 -11.94
CA ALA A 21 8.00 -20.59 -12.01
C ALA A 21 7.68 -20.14 -10.59
N ARG A 22 7.86 -18.84 -10.31
CA ARG A 22 7.30 -18.22 -9.11
C ARG A 22 5.81 -18.59 -9.03
N PRO A 23 5.32 -19.08 -7.88
CA PRO A 23 3.95 -19.53 -7.78
C PRO A 23 3.01 -18.38 -8.10
N ALA A 24 2.06 -18.61 -9.02
CA ALA A 24 1.01 -17.67 -9.42
C ALA A 24 -0.09 -17.58 -8.35
N TYR A 25 0.32 -17.32 -7.11
CA TYR A 25 -0.53 -17.07 -5.95
C TYR A 25 -0.06 -15.81 -5.19
N GLU A 26 0.51 -14.86 -5.92
CA GLU A 26 0.41 -13.44 -5.56
C GLU A 26 -0.75 -12.89 -6.40
N ASP A 27 -1.97 -13.27 -6.02
CA ASP A 27 -3.16 -12.54 -6.44
C ASP A 27 -2.99 -11.14 -5.84
N SER A 28 -2.74 -10.15 -6.70
CA SER A 28 -2.03 -8.90 -6.40
C SER A 28 -2.70 -8.03 -5.33
N THR A 29 -2.53 -8.35 -4.05
CA THR A 29 -2.73 -7.37 -2.97
C THR A 29 -1.58 -6.39 -3.01
N MET A 30 -1.88 -5.09 -3.10
CA MET A 30 -0.86 -4.07 -3.32
C MET A 30 0.13 -4.04 -2.15
N HIS A 31 1.44 -3.94 -2.42
CA HIS A 31 2.43 -3.91 -1.34
C HIS A 31 2.56 -2.49 -0.77
N ILE A 32 1.77 -2.20 0.26
CA ILE A 32 1.73 -0.89 0.91
C ILE A 32 2.65 -0.85 2.12
N THR A 33 3.59 0.09 2.12
CA THR A 33 4.39 0.45 3.30
C THR A 33 4.33 1.95 3.54
N PHE A 34 4.80 2.42 4.69
CA PHE A 34 4.80 3.84 5.03
C PHE A 34 6.22 4.32 5.26
N ALA A 35 6.56 5.44 4.65
CA ALA A 35 7.85 6.07 4.88
C ALA A 35 7.91 6.62 6.31
N ASP A 36 9.11 6.63 6.89
CA ASP A 36 9.39 7.31 8.17
C ASP A 36 9.60 8.83 8.00
N ALA A 37 9.28 9.35 6.80
CA ALA A 37 9.35 10.78 6.54
C ALA A 37 8.40 11.53 7.48
N ALA A 38 8.86 12.67 7.99
CA ALA A 38 8.06 13.50 8.87
C ALA A 38 6.78 13.99 8.15
N PRO A 39 5.61 13.90 8.78
CA PRO A 39 4.39 14.45 8.22
C PRO A 39 4.49 15.98 8.15
N VAL A 40 3.82 16.56 7.15
CA VAL A 40 3.86 18.01 6.88
C VAL A 40 2.45 18.58 6.97
N TYR A 41 2.26 19.60 7.79
CA TYR A 41 1.00 20.32 7.84
C TYR A 41 0.90 21.31 6.67
N ASP A 42 -0.25 21.30 6.00
CA ASP A 42 -0.64 22.28 4.98
C ASP A 42 -1.79 23.13 5.54
N GLY A 43 -1.51 24.42 5.74
CA GLY A 43 -2.46 25.37 6.32
C GLY A 43 -3.52 25.88 5.34
N ASP A 44 -3.31 25.71 4.03
CA ASP A 44 -4.28 26.08 3.00
C ASP A 44 -5.34 24.97 2.85
N ASP A 45 -4.94 23.70 2.87
CA ASP A 45 -5.85 22.54 2.83
C ASP A 45 -6.40 22.14 4.21
N LEU A 46 -5.81 22.68 5.29
CA LEU A 46 -6.05 22.27 6.68
C LEU A 46 -5.90 20.75 6.83
N ALA A 47 -4.76 20.22 6.38
CA ALA A 47 -4.48 18.80 6.36
C ALA A 47 -3.04 18.48 6.73
N VAL A 48 -2.79 17.24 7.13
CA VAL A 48 -1.46 16.71 7.36
C VAL A 48 -1.12 15.71 6.26
N HIS A 49 -0.06 15.99 5.50
CA HIS A 49 0.47 15.15 4.44
C HIS A 49 1.48 14.14 4.98
N PHE A 50 1.45 12.93 4.45
CA PHE A 50 2.40 11.87 4.77
C PHE A 50 2.59 10.94 3.57
N SER A 51 3.70 10.20 3.55
CA SER A 51 4.06 9.37 2.40
C SER A 51 3.83 7.89 2.67
N ALA A 52 3.08 7.26 1.77
CA ALA A 52 3.04 5.81 1.60
C ALA A 52 3.96 5.41 0.43
N LEU A 53 4.35 4.15 0.40
CA LEU A 53 5.01 3.49 -0.71
C LEU A 53 4.10 2.36 -1.17
N VAL A 54 3.68 2.44 -2.42
CA VAL A 54 2.76 1.53 -3.09
C VAL A 54 3.56 0.79 -4.15
N ASP A 55 3.79 -0.50 -3.98
CA ASP A 55 4.67 -1.28 -4.88
C ASP A 55 6.03 -0.59 -5.09
N SER A 56 6.54 0.05 -4.02
CA SER A 56 7.76 0.87 -3.98
C SER A 56 7.67 2.26 -4.63
N GLU A 57 6.53 2.65 -5.17
CA GLU A 57 6.28 4.01 -5.70
C GLU A 57 5.74 4.94 -4.59
N PRO A 58 6.30 6.15 -4.43
CA PRO A 58 5.84 7.09 -3.40
C PRO A 58 4.47 7.68 -3.75
N VAL A 59 3.54 7.57 -2.82
CA VAL A 59 2.20 8.16 -2.90
C VAL A 59 2.00 9.08 -1.70
N VAL A 60 1.74 10.36 -1.98
CA VAL A 60 1.44 11.35 -0.95
C VAL A 60 -0.05 11.24 -0.60
N CYS A 61 -0.34 10.91 0.64
CA CYS A 61 -1.67 10.90 1.20
C CYS A 61 -1.82 12.06 2.18
N SER A 62 -3.06 12.40 2.53
CA SER A 62 -3.35 13.40 3.56
C SER A 62 -4.44 12.94 4.50
N ILE A 63 -4.46 13.51 5.71
CA ILE A 63 -5.56 13.41 6.66
C ILE A 63 -6.01 14.82 7.03
N THR A 64 -7.33 15.05 7.04
CA THR A 64 -7.88 16.39 7.31
C THR A 64 -7.81 16.74 8.80
N ALA A 65 -7.76 18.04 9.10
CA ALA A 65 -7.85 18.54 10.48
C ALA A 65 -9.13 18.03 11.17
N GLU A 66 -10.27 18.06 10.47
CA GLU A 66 -11.55 17.52 10.96
C GLU A 66 -11.42 16.07 11.45
N ALA A 67 -10.75 15.20 10.67
CA ALA A 67 -10.58 13.81 11.06
C ALA A 67 -9.68 13.67 12.30
N LEU A 68 -8.61 14.46 12.38
CA LEU A 68 -7.70 14.49 13.52
C LEU A 68 -8.38 14.98 14.81
N GLU A 69 -9.25 15.98 14.71
CA GLU A 69 -10.05 16.50 15.82
C GLU A 69 -11.09 15.47 16.28
N ASP A 70 -11.88 14.92 15.35
CA ASP A 70 -12.98 13.99 15.66
C ASP A 70 -12.51 12.64 16.21
N HIS A 71 -11.37 12.12 15.72
CA HIS A 71 -11.00 10.71 15.93
C HIS A 71 -9.65 10.49 16.62
N PHE A 72 -8.79 11.51 16.64
CA PHE A 72 -7.41 11.38 17.13
C PHE A 72 -7.08 12.38 18.24
N GLY A 73 -8.05 13.18 18.67
CA GLY A 73 -7.95 14.04 19.84
C GLY A 73 -7.12 15.31 19.62
N ALA A 74 -6.99 15.78 18.39
CA ALA A 74 -6.45 17.11 18.16
C ALA A 74 -7.32 18.15 18.88
N LYS A 75 -6.69 19.08 19.60
CA LYS A 75 -7.40 20.09 20.40
C LYS A 75 -7.88 21.27 19.57
N SER A 76 -7.26 21.48 18.41
CA SER A 76 -7.60 22.51 17.45
C SER A 76 -7.01 22.18 16.08
N SER A 77 -7.41 22.94 15.06
CA SER A 77 -6.85 22.90 13.70
C SER A 77 -5.48 23.61 13.57
N ARG A 78 -4.75 23.81 14.66
CA ARG A 78 -3.39 24.37 14.64
C ARG A 78 -2.37 23.27 14.39
N GLU A 79 -1.32 23.59 13.64
CA GLU A 79 -0.24 22.67 13.27
C GLU A 79 0.23 21.77 14.42
N ASP A 80 0.59 22.34 15.57
CA ASP A 80 1.15 21.59 16.71
C ASP A 80 0.17 20.54 17.25
N ASP A 81 -1.10 20.91 17.45
CA ASP A 81 -2.14 20.01 17.93
C ASP A 81 -2.41 18.87 16.91
N LEU A 82 -2.38 19.18 15.61
CA LEU A 82 -2.62 18.23 14.53
C LEU A 82 -1.46 17.25 14.36
N LEU A 83 -0.21 17.71 14.39
CA LEU A 83 0.97 16.84 14.30
C LEU A 83 1.10 15.93 15.51
N VAL A 84 0.77 16.42 16.71
CA VAL A 84 0.72 15.60 17.93
C VAL A 84 -0.36 14.51 17.80
N ALA A 85 -1.58 14.87 17.39
CA ALA A 85 -2.66 13.91 17.19
C ALA A 85 -2.31 12.86 16.12
N PHE A 86 -1.68 13.27 15.01
CA PHE A 86 -1.19 12.38 13.98
C PHE A 86 -0.17 11.38 14.54
N ALA A 87 0.81 11.85 15.31
CA ALA A 87 1.84 11.00 15.90
C ALA A 87 1.22 9.95 16.85
N HIS A 88 0.28 10.34 17.70
CA HIS A 88 -0.44 9.40 18.58
C HIS A 88 -1.33 8.41 17.81
N GLY A 89 -1.94 8.86 16.70
CA GLY A 89 -2.86 8.07 15.88
C GLY A 89 -2.22 7.25 14.75
N THR A 90 -0.90 7.34 14.58
CA THR A 90 -0.21 6.88 13.35
C THR A 90 -0.54 5.44 12.96
N ALA A 91 -0.64 4.51 13.92
CA ALA A 91 -0.97 3.12 13.63
C ALA A 91 -2.34 2.96 12.95
N ARG A 92 -3.37 3.60 13.49
CA ARG A 92 -4.75 3.53 12.95
C ARG A 92 -4.88 4.33 11.65
N ILE A 93 -4.24 5.50 11.57
CA ILE A 93 -4.21 6.30 10.34
C ILE A 93 -3.61 5.48 9.19
N ARG A 94 -2.47 4.82 9.42
CA ARG A 94 -1.81 3.97 8.44
C ARG A 94 -2.65 2.75 8.05
N ALA A 95 -3.33 2.11 8.99
CA ALA A 95 -4.22 0.98 8.69
C ALA A 95 -5.35 1.38 7.74
N VAL A 96 -6.09 2.44 8.06
CA VAL A 96 -7.19 2.95 7.20
C VAL A 96 -6.65 3.47 5.87
N CYS A 97 -5.47 4.10 5.86
CA CYS A 97 -4.83 4.53 4.63
C CYS A 97 -4.48 3.36 3.72
N ALA A 98 -3.97 2.26 4.27
CA ALA A 98 -3.61 1.09 3.51
C ALA A 98 -4.84 0.43 2.87
N GLU A 99 -5.92 0.29 3.63
CA GLU A 99 -7.21 -0.20 3.11
C GLU A 99 -7.71 0.70 1.96
N ALA A 100 -7.76 2.02 2.17
CA ALA A 100 -8.23 2.95 1.16
C ALA A 100 -7.34 3.00 -0.11
N LEU A 101 -6.03 2.79 0.05
CA LEU A 101 -5.09 2.68 -1.06
C LEU A 101 -5.30 1.37 -1.84
N ASP A 102 -5.49 0.25 -1.14
CA ASP A 102 -5.76 -1.04 -1.79
C ASP A 102 -7.08 -1.00 -2.58
N GLU A 103 -8.16 -0.50 -1.95
CA GLU A 103 -9.48 -0.38 -2.58
C GLU A 103 -9.50 0.55 -3.81
N ASN A 104 -8.63 1.57 -3.83
CA ASN A 104 -8.61 2.56 -4.88
C ASN A 104 -7.53 2.33 -5.96
N GLY A 105 -6.77 1.24 -5.87
CA GLY A 105 -5.67 0.91 -6.79
C GLY A 105 -4.45 1.82 -6.64
N GLY A 106 -4.11 2.19 -5.41
CA GLY A 106 -2.89 2.90 -5.03
C GLY A 106 -2.83 4.38 -5.34
N ARG A 107 -3.96 5.00 -5.65
CA ARG A 107 -4.06 6.43 -5.89
C ARG A 107 -4.06 7.19 -4.56
N ALA A 108 -3.47 8.38 -4.56
CA ALA A 108 -3.44 9.27 -3.41
C ALA A 108 -4.82 9.39 -2.72
N VAL A 109 -4.82 9.28 -1.39
CA VAL A 109 -6.02 9.29 -0.56
C VAL A 109 -6.05 10.53 0.32
N VAL A 110 -7.24 11.10 0.48
CA VAL A 110 -7.55 12.08 1.54
C VAL A 110 -8.41 11.39 2.60
N LEU A 111 -7.84 11.17 3.78
CA LEU A 111 -8.51 10.56 4.93
C LEU A 111 -9.36 11.63 5.63
N ARG A 112 -10.67 11.50 5.47
CA ARG A 112 -11.68 12.37 6.09
C ARG A 112 -12.36 11.65 7.27
N SER A 113 -13.03 12.41 8.16
CA SER A 113 -13.71 11.87 9.36
C SER A 113 -14.59 10.65 9.04
N GLY A 114 -15.33 10.69 7.92
CA GLY A 114 -16.18 9.60 7.47
C GLY A 114 -15.50 8.22 7.32
N LEU A 115 -14.22 8.15 6.90
CA LEU A 115 -13.52 6.87 6.74
C LEU A 115 -13.25 6.18 8.09
N PHE A 116 -13.03 6.96 9.16
CA PHE A 116 -12.73 6.41 10.48
C PHE A 116 -13.95 5.94 11.25
N ARG A 117 -15.15 6.29 10.78
CA ARG A 117 -16.42 5.84 11.37
C ARG A 117 -16.76 4.41 10.96
N VAL A 118 -16.37 4.01 9.76
CA VAL A 118 -16.66 2.69 9.20
C VAL A 118 -15.56 1.66 9.49
N ALA A 119 -14.29 2.09 9.54
CA ALA A 119 -13.12 1.24 9.79
C ALA A 119 -12.97 0.73 11.24
N GLY A 120 -14.05 0.74 12.03
CA GLY A 120 -14.11 0.21 13.40
C GLY A 120 -15.24 -0.81 13.62
N MET A 121 -15.96 -1.19 12.57
CA MET A 121 -16.92 -2.30 12.61
C MET A 121 -16.19 -3.59 12.23
N GLU A 122 -15.50 -4.21 13.18
CA GLU A 122 -15.18 -5.64 13.05
C GLU A 122 -16.52 -6.40 13.00
N PRO A 123 -16.78 -7.27 12.01
CA PRO A 123 -17.96 -8.13 12.05
C PRO A 123 -17.81 -9.10 13.23
N GLU A 124 -18.82 -9.12 14.10
CA GLU A 124 -18.98 -10.02 15.25
C GLU A 124 -19.04 -11.52 14.86
#